data_AF-A0A960B094-F1
#
_entry.id   AF-A0A960B094-F1
#
_cell.length_a   1.000
_cell.length_b   1.000
_cell.length_c   1.000
_cell.angle_alpha   90.00
_cell.angle_beta   90.00
_cell.angle_gamma   90.00
#
_symmetry.space_group_name_H-M   'P 1'
#
loop_
_entity.id
_entity.type
_entity.pdbx_description
1 polymer ?
#
loop_
_entity_poly.entity_id
_entity_poly.type
_entity_poly.pdbx_seq_one_letter_code
_entity_poly.pdbx_strand_id
1 'polypeptide(L)'
;SSAGAQGLMQFMPATWASYGVDGNGDGRADILNDADSVMSAANYLTASGGHNGPDGIRDALFAYNRATWYVNDVLFYAAAYGGGTVACPAN
;
A
#
# COMPACT_ATOMS: atom_id res chain seq x y z
N SER A 1 11.33 1.49 -11.46
CA SER A 1 10.53 1.75 -12.68
C SER A 1 11.12 2.92 -13.48
N SER A 2 10.76 3.10 -14.75
CA SER A 2 11.20 4.22 -15.60
C SER A 2 10.84 5.61 -15.03
N ALA A 3 9.85 5.67 -14.14
CA ALA A 3 9.41 6.86 -13.41
C ALA A 3 10.10 7.06 -12.03
N GLY A 4 11.06 6.22 -11.63
CA GLY A 4 11.79 6.36 -10.37
C GLY A 4 11.19 5.66 -9.15
N ALA A 5 10.06 4.96 -9.30
CA ALA A 5 9.51 4.10 -8.24
C ALA A 5 10.44 2.91 -7.93
N GLN A 6 10.62 2.61 -6.65
CA GLN A 6 11.55 1.60 -6.14
C GLN A 6 10.85 0.59 -5.21
N GLY A 7 11.41 -0.61 -5.12
CA GLY A 7 10.91 -1.65 -4.21
C GLY A 7 9.64 -2.36 -4.66
N LEU A 8 9.25 -3.36 -3.87
CA LEU A 8 8.06 -4.19 -4.12
C LEU A 8 6.78 -3.36 -4.17
N MET A 9 6.70 -2.33 -3.32
CA MET A 9 5.54 -1.46 -3.22
C MET A 9 5.61 -0.25 -4.16
N GLN A 10 6.64 -0.15 -5.00
CA GLN A 10 6.76 0.90 -6.02
C GLN A 10 6.70 2.32 -5.41
N PHE A 11 7.40 2.53 -4.30
CA PHE A 11 7.46 3.85 -3.66
C PHE A 11 8.28 4.84 -4.48
N MET A 12 7.79 6.08 -4.55
CA MET A 12 8.62 7.20 -4.97
C MET A 12 9.65 7.53 -3.88
N PRO A 13 10.86 7.99 -4.22
CA PRO A 13 11.92 8.27 -3.23
C PRO A 13 11.48 9.22 -2.11
N ALA A 14 10.67 10.24 -2.43
CA ALA A 14 10.13 11.19 -1.45
C ALA A 14 9.14 10.54 -0.47
N THR A 15 8.30 9.61 -0.96
CA THR A 15 7.37 8.85 -0.12
C THR A 15 8.15 7.91 0.79
N TRP A 16 9.15 7.21 0.28
CA TRP A 16 10.02 6.34 1.09
C TRP A 16 10.74 7.12 2.18
N ALA A 17 11.27 8.31 1.88
CA ALA A 17 11.93 9.15 2.88
C ALA A 17 11.01 9.59 4.03
N SER A 18 9.68 9.63 3.80
CA SER A 18 8.70 10.07 4.81
C SER A 18 8.07 8.90 5.57
N TYR A 19 7.94 7.73 4.93
CA TYR A 19 7.14 6.61 5.45
C TYR A 19 7.91 5.28 5.56
N GLY A 20 9.16 5.25 5.08
CA GLY A 20 10.04 4.09 5.17
C GLY A 20 10.26 3.67 6.62
N VAL A 21 10.00 2.40 6.91
CA VAL A 21 10.21 1.79 8.22
C VAL A 21 11.01 0.51 8.08
N ASP A 22 11.88 0.27 9.06
CA ASP A 22 12.52 -1.02 9.28
C ASP A 22 11.46 -2.00 9.80
N GLY A 23 11.00 -2.88 8.91
CA GLY A 23 9.94 -3.83 9.16
C GLY A 23 10.44 -5.16 9.72
N ASN A 24 11.71 -5.49 9.53
CA ASN A 24 12.32 -6.73 10.00
C ASN A 24 13.14 -6.56 11.31
N GLY A 25 13.42 -5.33 11.73
CA GLY A 25 14.16 -4.97 12.94
C GLY A 25 15.68 -5.08 12.82
N ASP A 26 16.26 -5.05 11.62
CA ASP A 26 17.71 -5.20 11.39
C ASP A 26 18.51 -3.89 11.56
N GLY A 27 17.81 -2.78 11.84
CA GLY A 27 18.36 -1.44 12.02
C GLY A 27 18.45 -0.62 10.74
N ARG A 28 17.93 -1.11 9.60
CA ARG A 28 17.91 -0.40 8.33
C ARG A 28 16.54 -0.50 7.68
N ALA A 29 16.05 0.62 7.13
CA ALA A 29 14.91 0.59 6.23
C ALA A 29 15.42 0.44 4.79
N ASP A 30 15.31 -0.75 4.22
CA ASP A 30 15.65 -1.04 2.83
C ASP A 30 14.39 -1.20 1.96
N ILE A 31 14.25 -0.31 0.98
CA ILE A 31 13.13 -0.34 0.03
C ILE A 31 13.10 -1.62 -0.82
N LEU A 32 14.20 -2.35 -0.94
CA LEU A 32 14.27 -3.62 -1.65
C LEU A 32 13.98 -4.82 -0.74
N ASN A 33 13.98 -4.63 0.58
CA ASN A 33 13.53 -5.64 1.52
C ASN A 33 12.00 -5.75 1.50
N ASP A 34 11.50 -6.97 1.53
CA ASP A 34 10.08 -7.31 1.46
C ASP A 34 9.33 -6.90 2.72
N ALA A 35 9.87 -7.23 3.90
CA ALA A 35 9.27 -6.84 5.17
C ALA A 35 9.22 -5.32 5.33
N ASP A 36 10.31 -4.62 5.04
CA ASP A 36 10.39 -3.16 5.14
C ASP A 36 9.44 -2.48 4.15
N SER A 37 9.40 -2.97 2.91
CA SER A 37 8.47 -2.48 1.88
C SER A 37 7.01 -2.60 2.31
N VAL A 38 6.61 -3.76 2.81
CA VAL A 38 5.22 -4.03 3.24
C VAL A 38 4.86 -3.19 4.45
N MET A 39 5.75 -3.12 5.45
CA MET A 39 5.52 -2.32 6.65
C MET A 39 5.46 -0.83 6.34
N SER A 40 6.26 -0.35 5.39
CA SER A 40 6.21 1.04 4.91
C SER A 40 4.90 1.37 4.20
N ALA A 41 4.33 0.42 3.45
CA ALA A 41 3.00 0.59 2.86
C ALA A 41 1.89 0.63 3.91
N ALA A 42 1.95 -0.23 4.93
CA ALA A 42 1.02 -0.18 6.04
C ALA A 42 1.11 1.16 6.81
N ASN A 43 2.32 1.66 7.03
CA ASN A 43 2.56 2.97 7.65
C ASN A 43 1.96 4.11 6.82
N TYR A 44 2.21 4.12 5.50
CA TYR A 44 1.63 5.11 4.60
C TYR A 44 0.09 5.09 4.61
N LEU A 45 -0.52 3.91 4.54
CA LEU A 45 -1.98 3.77 4.56
C LEU A 45 -2.56 4.25 5.90
N THR A 46 -1.89 3.92 7.02
CA THR A 46 -2.31 4.37 8.35
C THR A 46 -2.23 5.88 8.48
N ALA A 47 -1.13 6.49 8.04
CA ALA A 47 -0.95 7.95 8.04
C ALA A 47 -1.94 8.66 7.11
N SER A 48 -2.39 8.00 6.05
CA SER A 48 -3.42 8.50 5.12
C SER A 48 -4.86 8.30 5.64
N GLY A 49 -5.04 7.83 6.87
CA GLY A 49 -6.37 7.66 7.49
C GLY A 49 -6.99 6.29 7.27
N GLY A 50 -6.23 5.30 6.80
CA GLY A 50 -6.70 3.94 6.56
C GLY A 50 -7.27 3.22 7.80
N HIS A 51 -6.94 3.69 9.00
CA HIS A 51 -7.50 3.15 10.25
C HIS A 51 -8.90 3.67 10.58
N ASN A 52 -9.46 4.61 9.80
CA ASN A 52 -10.78 5.22 10.00
C ASN A 52 -11.94 4.38 9.42
N GLY A 53 -11.78 3.06 9.36
CA GLY A 53 -12.78 2.15 8.81
C GLY A 53 -12.79 2.08 7.28
N PRO A 54 -13.86 1.52 6.66
CA PRO A 54 -13.90 1.18 5.24
C PRO A 54 -13.69 2.36 4.29
N ASP A 55 -14.23 3.54 4.63
CA ASP A 55 -14.09 4.74 3.82
C ASP A 55 -12.68 5.32 3.93
N GLY A 56 -12.09 5.30 5.14
CA GLY A 56 -10.70 5.69 5.36
C GLY A 56 -9.71 4.84 4.56
N ILE A 57 -9.96 3.54 4.43
CA ILE A 57 -9.15 2.66 3.56
C ILE A 57 -9.25 3.05 2.10
N ARG A 58 -10.45 3.37 1.60
CA ARG A 58 -10.64 3.79 0.21
C ARG A 58 -9.91 5.10 -0.07
N ASP A 59 -10.02 6.06 0.83
CA ASP A 59 -9.34 7.35 0.71
C ASP A 59 -7.82 7.19 0.76
N ALA A 60 -7.30 6.34 1.63
CA ALA A 60 -5.88 6.03 1.74
C ALA A 60 -5.33 5.35 0.47
N LEU A 61 -6.07 4.39 -0.09
CA LEU A 61 -5.70 3.74 -1.36
C LEU A 61 -5.76 4.72 -2.53
N PHE A 62 -6.72 5.64 -2.54
CA PHE A 62 -6.81 6.69 -3.55
C PHE A 62 -5.69 7.72 -3.42
N ALA A 63 -5.22 8.00 -2.20
CA ALA A 63 -4.05 8.83 -1.96
C ALA A 63 -2.76 8.15 -2.48
N TYR A 64 -2.66 6.82 -2.32
CA TYR A 64 -1.56 6.01 -2.85
C TYR A 64 -1.51 6.08 -4.38
N ASN A 65 -2.67 5.91 -5.02
CA ASN A 65 -2.82 6.01 -6.47
C ASN A 65 -4.21 6.58 -6.78
N ARG A 66 -4.25 7.74 -7.43
CA ARG A 66 -5.49 8.50 -7.75
C ARG A 66 -6.30 7.87 -8.88
N ALA A 67 -6.68 6.61 -8.70
CA ALA A 67 -7.41 5.81 -9.66
C ALA A 67 -8.45 4.96 -8.93
N THR A 68 -9.73 5.20 -9.21
CA THR A 68 -10.82 4.46 -8.57
C THR A 68 -10.80 2.97 -8.91
N TRP A 69 -10.39 2.63 -10.14
CA TRP A 69 -10.19 1.22 -10.55
C TRP A 69 -9.12 0.53 -9.70
N TYR A 70 -8.03 1.23 -9.37
CA TYR A 70 -6.96 0.70 -8.52
C TYR A 70 -7.46 0.41 -7.10
N VAL A 71 -8.24 1.34 -6.53
CA VAL A 71 -8.86 1.15 -5.20
C VAL A 71 -9.74 -0.10 -5.19
N ASN A 72 -10.59 -0.25 -6.21
CA ASN A 72 -11.49 -1.40 -6.32
C ASN A 72 -10.74 -2.72 -6.50
N ASP A 73 -9.71 -2.76 -7.35
CA ASP A 73 -8.90 -3.96 -7.56
C ASP A 73 -8.14 -4.37 -6.30
N VAL A 74 -7.53 -3.41 -5.59
CA VAL A 74 -6.81 -3.71 -4.34
C VAL A 74 -7.76 -4.26 -3.29
N LEU A 75 -8.96 -3.68 -3.14
CA LEU A 75 -9.97 -4.19 -2.22
C LEU A 75 -10.51 -5.56 -2.64
N PHE A 76 -10.65 -5.81 -3.95
CA PHE A 76 -11.04 -7.11 -4.50
C PHE A 76 -10.01 -8.18 -4.11
N TYR A 77 -8.73 -7.95 -4.37
CA TYR A 77 -7.68 -8.91 -4.03
C TYR A 77 -7.51 -9.07 -2.51
N ALA A 78 -7.63 -7.99 -1.73
CA ALA A 78 -7.58 -8.06 -0.28
C ALA A 78 -8.69 -8.94 0.29
N ALA A 79 -9.92 -8.83 -0.22
CA ALA A 79 -11.02 -9.71 0.16
C ALA A 79 -10.75 -11.18 -0.23
N ALA A 80 -10.12 -11.42 -1.38
CA ALA A 80 -9.80 -12.77 -1.86
C ALA A 80 -8.79 -13.45 -0.95
N TYR A 81 -7.71 -12.74 -0.58
CA TYR A 81 -6.70 -13.24 0.34
C TYR A 81 -7.23 -13.42 1.77
N GLY A 82 -8.19 -12.58 2.19
CA GLY A 82 -8.85 -12.68 3.49
C GLY A 82 -9.87 -13.82 3.62
N GLY A 83 -10.09 -14.61 2.56
CA GLY A 83 -11.07 -15.72 2.54
C GLY A 83 -12.52 -15.27 2.31
N GLY A 84 -12.74 -14.02 1.89
CA GLY A 84 -14.05 -13.53 1.48
C GLY A 84 -14.43 -14.03 0.09
N THR A 85 -15.72 -14.33 -0.14
CA THR A 85 -16.26 -14.50 -1.49
C THR A 85 -16.16 -13.19 -2.25
N VAL A 86 -15.31 -13.13 -3.27
CA VAL A 86 -15.11 -11.91 -4.05
C VAL A 86 -15.87 -12.00 -5.37
N ALA A 87 -16.85 -11.12 -5.55
CA ALA A 87 -17.50 -10.94 -6.84
C ALA A 87 -16.57 -10.15 -7.77
N CYS A 88 -16.34 -10.66 -8.99
CA CYS A 88 -15.56 -9.98 -10.02
C CYS A 88 -16.06 -8.53 -10.22
N PRO A 89 -15.19 -7.50 -10.26
CA PRO A 89 -15.64 -6.14 -10.48
C PRO A 89 -16.30 -6.04 -11.86
N ALA A 90 -17.49 -5.47 -11.94
CA ALA A 90 -18.11 -5.17 -13.22
C ALA A 90 -17.35 -4.00 -13.89
N ASN A 91 -17.00 -4.20 -15.16
CA ASN A 91 -16.29 -3.25 -16.01
C ASN A 91 -17.04 -1.91 -16.19
#